data_AF-A0A2U1NER8-F1
#
_entry.id   AF-A0A2U1NER8-F1
#
_cell.length_a   1.000
_cell.length_b   1.000
_cell.length_c   1.000
_cell.angle_alpha   90.00
_cell.angle_beta   90.00
_cell.angle_gamma   90.00
#
_symmetry.space_group_name_H-M   'P 1'
#
loop_
_entity.id
_entity.type
_entity.pdbx_description
1 polymer ?
#
loop_
_entity_poly.entity_id
_entity_poly.type
_entity_poly.pdbx_seq_one_letter_code
_entity_poly.pdbx_strand_id
1 'polypeptide(L)'
;MEPMYSLWFLFMAYILYSDESLDSSIKRVIETFDFHGESGLIQFWRCSPLGDPNDIGCCLRLADQFCLSTLHNNRLMDYRTTCFLRNPFIGLQTNVGNWFAGRAAQTGVGDHRTRHAVLNHDHLYVDEASGMGQLVVPVYSNNLGDGLKFVGVIELVTTQPKESYVADFNRIHDLLMMVNLTSTYMGKMIKVKYDDNMVKFTLPFWAKLTNLQEQVTTRFKELKNKTFCIKYEDTNRNRHSILSDQDLEFCIGESISNRTTVIRMFVDHLVG
;
A
#
# COMPACT_ATOMS: atom_id res chain seq x y z
N MET A 1 27.14 4.25 35.62
CA MET A 1 26.00 5.18 35.45
C MET A 1 26.61 6.51 35.04
N GLU A 2 26.46 7.09 33.84
CA GLU A 2 25.40 7.00 32.84
C GLU A 2 25.95 7.28 31.43
N PRO A 3 25.90 6.32 30.50
CA PRO A 3 25.97 6.62 29.06
C PRO A 3 24.56 6.70 28.42
N MET A 4 23.52 6.29 29.14
CA MET A 4 22.15 6.15 28.59
C MET A 4 21.41 7.48 28.46
N TYR A 5 21.70 8.46 29.35
CA TYR A 5 21.08 9.78 29.29
C TYR A 5 21.65 10.66 28.16
N SER A 6 22.93 10.50 27.82
CA SER A 6 23.56 11.22 26.70
C SER A 6 22.97 10.81 25.34
N LEU A 7 22.69 9.51 25.15
CA LEU A 7 22.00 9.02 23.95
C LEU A 7 20.58 9.56 23.84
N TRP A 8 19.87 9.66 24.98
CA TRP A 8 18.51 10.21 25.01
C TRP A 8 18.47 11.70 24.69
N PHE A 9 19.44 12.48 25.19
CA PHE A 9 19.59 13.89 24.81
C PHE A 9 19.98 14.07 23.34
N LEU A 10 20.84 13.21 22.79
CA LEU A 10 21.16 13.22 21.35
C LEU A 10 19.95 12.81 20.49
N PHE A 11 19.16 11.84 20.94
CA PHE A 11 17.94 11.39 20.26
C PHE A 11 16.85 12.46 20.28
N MET A 12 16.67 13.14 21.42
CA MET A 12 15.73 14.26 21.54
C MET A 12 16.21 15.52 20.80
N ALA A 13 17.52 15.79 20.80
CA ALA A 13 18.12 16.88 20.02
C ALA A 13 18.05 16.60 18.49
N TYR A 14 18.15 15.34 18.06
CA TYR A 14 17.96 14.94 16.66
C TYR A 14 16.51 15.10 16.20
N ILE A 15 15.53 14.76 17.05
CA ILE A 15 14.11 14.99 16.77
C ILE A 15 13.77 16.49 16.72
N LEU A 16 14.49 17.34 17.46
CA LEU A 16 14.30 18.79 17.48
C LEU A 16 15.10 19.55 16.40
N TYR A 17 16.04 18.91 15.70
CA TYR A 17 16.98 19.56 14.77
C TYR A 17 17.15 18.86 13.42
N SER A 18 16.07 18.50 12.74
CA SER A 18 16.18 18.31 11.30
C SER A 18 15.06 19.03 10.56
N ASP A 19 15.38 20.25 10.14
CA ASP A 19 14.86 20.83 8.90
C ASP A 19 15.46 20.05 7.70
N GLU A 20 15.37 18.71 7.74
CA GLU A 20 15.74 17.87 6.63
C GLU A 20 14.63 17.97 5.60
N SER A 21 15.02 18.37 4.39
CA SER A 21 14.12 18.30 3.25
C SER A 21 13.56 16.88 3.10
N LEU A 22 12.32 16.76 2.61
CA LEU A 22 11.73 15.46 2.27
C LEU A 22 12.68 14.59 1.43
N ASP A 23 13.42 15.21 0.52
CA ASP A 23 14.37 14.55 -0.36
C ASP A 23 15.54 13.89 0.41
N SER A 24 16.10 14.56 1.42
CA SER A 24 17.13 13.98 2.29
C SER A 24 16.59 12.82 3.13
N SER A 25 15.39 12.96 3.69
CA SER A 25 14.77 11.91 4.51
C SER A 25 14.49 10.65 3.68
N ILE A 26 13.92 10.81 2.49
CA ILE A 26 13.67 9.69 1.56
C ILE A 26 14.98 9.07 1.08
N LYS A 27 15.98 9.89 0.74
CA LYS A 27 17.29 9.39 0.34
C LYS A 27 17.90 8.50 1.42
N ARG A 28 17.86 8.92 2.69
CA ARG A 28 18.35 8.12 3.82
C ARG A 28 17.62 6.78 3.93
N VAL A 29 16.29 6.77 3.79
CA VAL A 29 15.49 5.52 3.80
C VAL A 29 15.93 4.57 2.70
N ILE A 30 16.07 5.09 1.46
CA ILE A 30 16.45 4.30 0.29
C ILE A 30 17.88 3.76 0.38
N GLU A 31 18.83 4.57 0.85
CA GLU A 31 20.24 4.17 0.99
C GLU A 31 20.47 3.21 2.17
N THR A 32 19.63 3.28 3.20
CA THR A 32 19.72 2.39 4.38
C THR A 32 19.01 1.06 4.15
N PHE A 33 18.13 0.96 3.14
CA PHE A 33 17.39 -0.27 2.87
C PHE A 33 18.32 -1.40 2.46
N ASP A 34 18.34 -2.46 3.26
CA ASP A 34 19.09 -3.68 3.00
C ASP A 34 18.23 -4.71 2.24
N PHE A 35 18.76 -5.20 1.12
CA PHE A 35 18.14 -6.23 0.28
C PHE A 35 18.36 -7.66 0.78
N HIS A 36 19.15 -7.88 1.84
CA HIS A 36 19.41 -9.21 2.44
C HIS A 36 19.95 -10.23 1.42
N GLY A 37 20.79 -9.75 0.51
CA GLY A 37 21.37 -10.58 -0.56
C GLY A 37 20.39 -10.92 -1.68
N GLU A 38 19.22 -10.31 -1.75
CA GLU A 38 18.30 -10.46 -2.88
C GLU A 38 18.57 -9.43 -4.00
N SER A 39 18.17 -9.77 -5.23
CA SER A 39 18.27 -8.84 -6.37
C SER A 39 17.00 -8.00 -6.49
N GLY A 40 17.14 -6.69 -6.28
CA GLY A 40 16.02 -5.75 -6.27
C GLY A 40 16.40 -4.28 -6.50
N LEU A 41 15.35 -3.48 -6.68
CA LEU A 41 15.37 -2.03 -6.86
C LEU A 41 14.40 -1.43 -5.84
N ILE A 42 14.85 -0.44 -5.08
CA ILE A 42 13.96 0.43 -4.31
C ILE A 42 14.02 1.84 -4.90
N GLN A 43 12.87 2.45 -5.14
CA GLN A 43 12.76 3.78 -5.76
C GLN A 43 11.60 4.59 -5.19
N PHE A 44 11.65 5.91 -5.36
CA PHE A 44 10.62 6.82 -4.87
C PHE A 44 9.85 7.50 -5.99
N TRP A 45 8.52 7.51 -5.86
CA TRP A 45 7.58 8.29 -6.65
C TRP A 45 7.14 9.49 -5.83
N ARG A 46 7.62 10.70 -6.18
CA ARG A 46 7.26 11.92 -5.48
C ARG A 46 5.85 12.36 -5.88
N CYS A 47 5.04 12.68 -4.88
CA CYS A 47 3.77 13.35 -5.10
C CYS A 47 3.99 14.85 -5.32
N SER A 48 3.47 15.38 -6.41
CA SER A 48 3.34 16.82 -6.64
C SER A 48 1.85 17.17 -6.70
N PRO A 49 1.30 17.91 -5.73
CA PRO A 49 -0.05 18.43 -5.85
C PRO A 49 -0.11 19.38 -7.04
N LEU A 50 -1.15 19.26 -7.86
CA LEU A 50 -1.45 20.28 -8.85
C LEU A 50 -1.97 21.53 -8.14
N GLY A 51 -1.62 22.69 -8.67
CA GLY A 51 -2.02 23.99 -8.11
C GLY A 51 -3.52 24.31 -8.24
N ASP A 52 -4.35 23.39 -8.74
CA ASP A 52 -5.80 23.55 -8.76
C ASP A 52 -6.39 23.01 -7.45
N PRO A 53 -6.89 23.89 -6.55
CA PRO A 53 -7.45 23.49 -5.27
C PRO A 53 -8.72 22.63 -5.38
N ASN A 54 -9.31 22.48 -6.57
CA ASN A 54 -10.51 21.66 -6.78
C ASN A 54 -10.21 20.21 -7.17
N ASP A 55 -8.96 19.88 -7.52
CA ASP A 55 -8.58 18.53 -7.93
C ASP A 55 -7.89 17.79 -6.77
N ILE A 56 -8.59 16.82 -6.17
CA ILE A 56 -8.14 16.02 -5.01
C ILE A 56 -7.10 14.95 -5.44
N GLY A 57 -6.36 15.22 -6.52
CA GLY A 57 -5.41 14.31 -7.13
C GLY A 57 -3.95 14.69 -6.91
N CYS A 58 -3.06 13.82 -7.37
CA CYS A 58 -1.62 14.02 -7.29
C CYS A 58 -0.94 13.56 -8.58
N CYS A 59 0.02 14.35 -9.09
CA CYS A 59 0.97 13.86 -10.10
C CYS A 59 2.07 13.06 -9.40
N LEU A 60 2.26 11.80 -9.80
CA LEU A 60 3.46 11.07 -9.38
C LEU A 60 4.56 11.25 -10.40
N ARG A 61 5.71 11.72 -9.93
CA ARG A 61 6.95 11.81 -10.71
C ARG A 61 7.97 10.86 -10.13
N LEU A 62 8.61 10.07 -10.97
CA LEU A 62 9.73 9.25 -10.52
C LEU A 62 10.85 10.18 -10.06
N ALA A 63 11.31 9.98 -8.83
CA ALA A 63 12.36 10.79 -8.24
C ALA A 63 13.74 10.17 -8.50
N ASP A 64 14.77 10.99 -8.36
CA ASP A 64 16.17 10.57 -8.53
C ASP A 64 16.66 9.68 -7.39
N GLN A 65 15.93 9.58 -6.28
CA GLN A 65 16.26 8.67 -5.19
C GLN A 65 15.87 7.23 -5.56
N PHE A 66 16.88 6.40 -5.76
CA PHE A 66 16.76 4.95 -5.91
C PHE A 66 18.01 4.24 -5.43
N CYS A 67 17.88 2.97 -5.10
CA CYS A 67 18.99 2.08 -4.79
C CYS A 67 18.77 0.74 -5.47
N LEU A 68 19.85 0.17 -6.02
CA LEU A 68 19.88 -1.18 -6.56
C LEU A 68 20.63 -2.08 -5.60
N SER A 69 20.15 -3.31 -5.44
CA SER A 69 20.92 -4.36 -4.81
C SER A 69 22.27 -4.58 -5.50
N THR A 70 23.24 -5.09 -4.76
CA THR A 70 24.57 -5.46 -5.30
C THR A 70 24.49 -6.58 -6.35
N LEU A 71 23.43 -7.40 -6.34
CA LEU A 71 23.14 -8.39 -7.36
C LEU A 71 22.59 -7.73 -8.62
N HIS A 72 23.48 -7.39 -9.54
CA HIS A 72 23.14 -6.68 -10.77
C HIS A 72 22.19 -7.48 -11.68
N ASN A 73 21.13 -6.82 -12.14
CA ASN A 73 20.19 -7.38 -13.10
C ASN A 73 19.66 -6.26 -14.02
N ASN A 74 19.96 -6.35 -15.32
CA ASN A 74 19.58 -5.33 -16.31
C ASN A 74 18.06 -5.08 -16.33
N ARG A 75 17.25 -6.09 -16.04
CA ARG A 75 15.78 -5.96 -16.06
C ARG A 75 15.28 -4.91 -15.06
N LEU A 76 15.97 -4.72 -13.93
CA LEU A 76 15.60 -3.70 -12.93
C LEU A 76 15.84 -2.28 -13.47
N MET A 77 16.92 -2.09 -14.23
CA MET A 77 17.22 -0.81 -14.88
C MET A 77 16.28 -0.55 -16.06
N ASP A 78 15.96 -1.57 -16.86
CA ASP A 78 14.97 -1.47 -17.93
C ASP A 78 13.59 -1.09 -17.37
N TYR A 79 13.21 -1.70 -16.25
CA TYR A 79 12.00 -1.34 -15.51
C TYR A 79 12.02 0.12 -15.06
N ARG A 80 13.10 0.57 -14.39
CA ARG A 80 13.24 1.96 -13.94
C ARG A 80 13.18 2.95 -15.10
N THR A 81 13.83 2.67 -16.23
CA THR A 81 13.76 3.52 -17.43
C THR A 81 12.33 3.63 -17.94
N THR A 82 11.58 2.53 -17.95
CA THR A 82 10.16 2.52 -18.33
C THR A 82 9.33 3.37 -17.37
N CYS A 83 9.61 3.31 -16.07
CA CYS A 83 8.97 4.15 -15.05
C CYS A 83 9.30 5.63 -15.24
N PHE A 84 10.54 5.99 -15.59
CA PHE A 84 10.97 7.37 -15.75
C PHE A 84 10.22 8.10 -16.87
N LEU A 85 9.84 7.37 -17.92
CA LEU A 85 9.03 7.92 -19.02
C LEU A 85 7.55 8.16 -18.63
N ARG A 86 7.14 7.78 -17.40
CA ARG A 86 5.78 7.99 -16.88
C ARG A 86 5.73 9.24 -16.00
N ASN A 87 4.74 10.10 -16.25
CA ASN A 87 4.38 11.20 -15.35
C ASN A 87 2.85 11.42 -15.34
N PRO A 88 2.06 10.41 -14.94
CA PRO A 88 0.61 10.49 -14.99
C PRO A 88 0.04 11.27 -13.80
N PHE A 89 -1.07 11.95 -14.04
CA PHE A 89 -1.90 12.54 -13.00
C PHE A 89 -2.87 11.50 -12.41
N ILE A 90 -2.91 11.40 -11.08
CA ILE A 90 -3.77 10.48 -10.33
C ILE A 90 -4.80 11.26 -9.51
N GLY A 91 -5.99 11.42 -10.07
CA GLY A 91 -7.19 11.82 -9.34
C GLY A 91 -7.95 10.62 -8.77
N LEU A 92 -8.98 10.91 -7.97
CA LEU A 92 -9.85 9.91 -7.34
C LEU A 92 -10.57 8.99 -8.35
N GLN A 93 -10.76 9.46 -9.59
CA GLN A 93 -11.42 8.71 -10.67
C GLN A 93 -10.44 8.25 -11.77
N THR A 94 -9.14 8.54 -11.63
CA THR A 94 -8.16 8.11 -12.64
C THR A 94 -8.14 6.58 -12.70
N ASN A 95 -8.23 6.03 -13.90
CA ASN A 95 -8.02 4.61 -14.11
C ASN A 95 -6.51 4.30 -14.06
N VAL A 96 -6.07 3.81 -12.91
CA VAL A 96 -4.66 3.46 -12.63
C VAL A 96 -4.30 2.04 -13.08
N GLY A 97 -5.28 1.23 -13.52
CA GLY A 97 -5.06 -0.10 -14.08
C GLY A 97 -4.12 -0.98 -13.24
N ASN A 98 -3.07 -1.52 -13.88
CA ASN A 98 -2.07 -2.37 -13.22
C ASN A 98 -0.92 -1.61 -12.55
N TRP A 99 -0.93 -0.27 -12.59
CA TRP A 99 0.15 0.51 -12.04
C TRP A 99 0.07 0.58 -10.51
N PHE A 100 0.95 -0.18 -9.85
CA PHE A 100 0.93 -0.37 -8.40
C PHE A 100 1.15 0.95 -7.63
N ALA A 101 2.12 1.78 -8.05
CA ALA A 101 2.38 3.05 -7.36
C ALA A 101 1.20 4.02 -7.49
N GLY A 102 0.56 4.08 -8.67
CA GLY A 102 -0.66 4.86 -8.87
C GLY A 102 -1.82 4.37 -8.00
N ARG A 103 -1.96 3.06 -7.79
CA ARG A 103 -2.96 2.49 -6.90
C ARG A 103 -2.71 2.85 -5.44
N ALA A 104 -1.48 2.71 -4.97
CA ALA A 104 -1.12 3.12 -3.61
C ALA A 104 -1.36 4.62 -3.38
N ALA A 105 -1.08 5.47 -4.38
CA ALA A 105 -1.38 6.90 -4.28
C ALA A 105 -2.89 7.21 -4.28
N GLN A 106 -3.68 6.48 -5.08
CA GLN A 106 -5.13 6.69 -5.14
C GLN A 106 -5.86 6.18 -3.88
N THR A 107 -5.44 5.04 -3.33
CA THR A 107 -6.10 4.43 -2.16
C THR A 107 -5.50 4.89 -0.84
N GLY A 108 -4.24 5.34 -0.84
CA GLY A 108 -3.48 5.57 0.37
C GLY A 108 -3.24 4.29 1.16
N VAL A 109 -3.05 3.15 0.47
CA VAL A 109 -2.87 1.83 1.11
C VAL A 109 -1.69 1.11 0.48
N GLY A 110 -0.83 0.51 1.31
CA GLY A 110 0.25 -0.35 0.84
C GLY A 110 -0.27 -1.64 0.21
N ASP A 111 0.35 -2.10 -0.86
CA ASP A 111 -0.07 -3.30 -1.60
C ASP A 111 1.15 -4.03 -2.16
N HIS A 112 1.00 -5.31 -2.51
CA HIS A 112 2.09 -6.11 -3.06
C HIS A 112 1.67 -7.05 -4.19
N ARG A 113 2.66 -7.45 -4.97
CA ARG A 113 2.55 -8.48 -6.00
C ARG A 113 3.47 -9.64 -5.64
N THR A 114 2.86 -10.72 -5.20
CA THR A 114 3.52 -11.94 -4.74
C THR A 114 3.65 -12.97 -5.86
N ARG A 115 4.31 -14.09 -5.56
CA ARG A 115 4.50 -15.22 -6.47
C ARG A 115 3.17 -15.76 -7.02
N HIS A 116 2.14 -15.87 -6.17
CA HIS A 116 0.81 -16.31 -6.58
C HIS A 116 0.17 -15.41 -7.66
N ALA A 117 0.34 -14.08 -7.53
CA ALA A 117 -0.16 -13.11 -8.49
C ALA A 117 0.62 -13.09 -9.82
N VAL A 118 1.84 -13.63 -9.83
CA VAL A 118 2.67 -13.74 -11.03
C VAL A 118 2.44 -15.08 -11.74
N LEU A 119 2.21 -16.16 -11.01
CA LEU A 119 2.03 -17.50 -11.58
C LEU A 119 0.62 -17.76 -12.13
N ASN A 120 -0.40 -17.00 -11.70
CA ASN A 120 -1.75 -17.05 -12.28
C ASN A 120 -1.78 -16.37 -13.68
N HIS A 121 -1.32 -17.09 -14.71
CA HIS A 121 -1.12 -16.62 -16.09
C HIS A 121 -2.39 -16.52 -16.96
N ASP A 122 -3.59 -16.73 -16.40
CA ASP A 122 -4.84 -16.66 -17.18
C ASP A 122 -5.27 -15.22 -17.53
N HIS A 123 -4.55 -14.22 -17.05
CA HIS A 123 -4.83 -12.82 -17.32
C HIS A 123 -3.86 -12.23 -18.36
N LEU A 124 -4.38 -11.97 -19.56
CA LEU A 124 -3.80 -11.32 -20.75
C LEU A 124 -3.18 -9.91 -20.54
N TYR A 125 -2.92 -9.48 -19.31
CA TYR A 125 -2.36 -8.15 -19.07
C TYR A 125 -0.86 -8.12 -19.31
N VAL A 126 -0.41 -7.19 -20.17
CA VAL A 126 1.00 -6.82 -20.28
C VAL A 126 1.48 -6.34 -18.92
N ASP A 127 2.41 -7.09 -18.33
CA ASP A 127 2.86 -6.89 -16.97
C ASP A 127 3.91 -5.76 -16.91
N GLU A 128 3.63 -4.70 -16.15
CA GLU A 128 4.50 -3.50 -16.04
C GLU A 128 5.91 -3.85 -15.57
N ALA A 129 6.02 -4.83 -14.68
CA ALA A 129 7.28 -5.39 -14.21
C ALA A 129 7.34 -6.89 -14.53
N SER A 130 7.19 -7.26 -15.81
CA SER A 130 7.01 -8.65 -16.28
C SER A 130 7.74 -9.72 -15.46
N GLY A 131 6.99 -10.49 -14.68
CA GLY A 131 7.50 -11.64 -13.90
C GLY A 131 8.27 -11.29 -12.63
N MET A 132 8.29 -10.02 -12.21
CA MET A 132 8.95 -9.54 -10.99
C MET A 132 8.02 -9.53 -9.79
N GLY A 133 8.60 -9.37 -8.62
CA GLY A 133 7.89 -8.98 -7.41
C GLY A 133 7.76 -7.47 -7.25
N GLN A 134 6.69 -7.01 -6.61
CA GLN A 134 6.52 -5.59 -6.28
C GLN A 134 5.92 -5.41 -4.89
N LEU A 135 6.34 -4.36 -4.19
CA LEU A 135 5.74 -3.82 -2.98
C LEU A 135 5.66 -2.30 -3.14
N VAL A 136 4.51 -1.71 -2.81
CA VAL A 136 4.32 -0.26 -2.78
C VAL A 136 3.89 0.20 -1.40
N VAL A 137 4.51 1.28 -0.94
CA VAL A 137 4.39 1.83 0.41
C VAL A 137 4.05 3.32 0.28
N PRO A 138 2.80 3.74 0.53
CA PRO A 138 2.43 5.15 0.51
C PRO A 138 3.11 5.89 1.66
N VAL A 139 3.75 7.02 1.36
CA VAL A 139 4.53 7.78 2.34
C VAL A 139 3.77 9.04 2.72
N TYR A 140 3.74 9.30 4.02
CA TYR A 140 3.14 10.49 4.61
C TYR A 140 4.16 11.23 5.46
N SER A 141 4.17 12.56 5.35
CA SER A 141 4.88 13.42 6.31
C SER A 141 4.06 13.56 7.58
N ASN A 142 4.69 13.32 8.72
CA ASN A 142 4.09 13.46 10.04
C ASN A 142 4.51 14.81 10.66
N ASN A 143 3.89 15.89 10.18
CA ASN A 143 4.10 17.21 10.76
C ASN A 143 3.14 17.38 11.94
N LEU A 144 3.68 17.62 13.13
CA LEU A 144 2.90 17.85 14.35
C LEU A 144 1.92 19.01 14.13
N GLY A 145 0.62 18.69 14.07
CA GLY A 145 -0.48 19.68 14.00
C GLY A 145 -1.29 19.68 12.70
N ASP A 146 -0.72 19.22 11.56
CA ASP A 146 -1.36 19.35 10.24
C ASP A 146 -2.00 18.05 9.71
N GLY A 147 -1.96 16.98 10.52
CA GLY A 147 -2.37 15.65 10.11
C GLY A 147 -1.39 14.98 9.12
N LEU A 148 -1.73 13.78 8.67
CA LEU A 148 -0.90 13.04 7.72
C LEU A 148 -1.05 13.62 6.32
N LYS A 149 0.03 14.15 5.76
CA LYS A 149 0.07 14.64 4.38
C LYS A 149 0.77 13.63 3.49
N PHE A 150 0.09 13.17 2.44
CA PHE A 150 0.66 12.26 1.44
C PHE A 150 1.78 12.97 0.65
N VAL A 151 2.96 12.35 0.59
CA VAL A 151 4.15 12.94 -0.06
C VAL A 151 4.70 12.10 -1.21
N GLY A 152 4.26 10.84 -1.35
CA GLY A 152 4.71 9.97 -2.45
C GLY A 152 4.54 8.49 -2.14
N VAL A 153 5.18 7.64 -2.94
CA VAL A 153 5.16 6.19 -2.80
C VAL A 153 6.57 5.64 -2.91
N ILE A 154 7.00 4.85 -1.94
CA ILE A 154 8.19 4.00 -2.09
C ILE A 154 7.77 2.72 -2.79
N GLU A 155 8.50 2.33 -3.81
CA GLU A 155 8.31 1.09 -4.55
C GLU A 155 9.55 0.22 -4.42
N LEU A 156 9.36 -1.02 -3.96
CA LEU A 156 10.36 -2.08 -3.98
C LEU A 156 9.99 -3.08 -5.08
N VAL A 157 10.96 -3.39 -5.94
CA VAL A 157 10.83 -4.36 -7.04
C VAL A 157 11.90 -5.43 -6.86
N THR A 158 11.51 -6.69 -6.88
CA THR A 158 12.44 -7.82 -6.80
C THR A 158 12.40 -8.65 -8.08
N THR A 159 13.56 -9.13 -8.52
CA THR A 159 13.64 -9.91 -9.76
C THR A 159 12.90 -11.25 -9.68
N GLN A 160 12.78 -11.81 -8.47
CA GLN A 160 11.96 -12.97 -8.16
C GLN A 160 10.82 -12.57 -7.20
N PRO A 161 9.56 -12.89 -7.53
CA PRO A 161 8.45 -12.60 -6.64
C PRO A 161 8.48 -13.49 -5.39
N LYS A 162 8.37 -12.86 -4.22
CA LYS A 162 8.25 -13.50 -2.90
C LYS A 162 6.84 -14.02 -2.65
N GLU A 163 6.72 -14.94 -1.70
CA GLU A 163 5.40 -15.35 -1.16
C GLU A 163 4.70 -14.20 -0.44
N SER A 164 5.47 -13.36 0.27
CA SER A 164 4.97 -12.20 0.97
C SER A 164 6.04 -11.11 1.06
N TYR A 165 5.57 -9.87 1.12
CA TYR A 165 6.41 -8.66 1.31
C TYR A 165 6.16 -7.99 2.66
N VAL A 166 5.45 -8.65 3.59
CA VAL A 166 5.13 -8.07 4.90
C VAL A 166 6.40 -7.70 5.68
N ALA A 167 7.44 -8.54 5.63
CA ALA A 167 8.72 -8.26 6.26
C ALA A 167 9.42 -7.04 5.63
N ASP A 168 9.41 -6.94 4.30
CA ASP A 168 9.97 -5.80 3.58
C ASP A 168 9.21 -4.51 3.88
N PHE A 169 7.87 -4.58 3.95
CA PHE A 169 7.02 -3.46 4.34
C PHE A 169 7.37 -2.96 5.73
N ASN A 170 7.43 -3.87 6.72
CA ASN A 170 7.75 -3.49 8.10
C ASN A 170 9.12 -2.80 8.17
N ARG A 171 10.12 -3.30 7.44
CA ARG A 171 11.43 -2.65 7.39
C ARG A 171 11.38 -1.25 6.78
N ILE A 172 10.69 -1.06 5.65
CA ILE A 172 10.52 0.27 5.04
C ILE A 172 9.79 1.19 6.01
N HIS A 173 8.74 0.69 6.67
CA HIS A 173 7.98 1.44 7.66
C HIS A 173 8.84 1.89 8.84
N ASP A 174 9.65 1.00 9.41
CA ASP A 174 10.57 1.33 10.50
C ASP A 174 11.57 2.40 10.07
N LEU A 175 12.15 2.28 8.87
CA LEU A 175 13.06 3.30 8.31
C LEU A 175 12.36 4.66 8.11
N LEU A 176 11.10 4.66 7.65
CA LEU A 176 10.31 5.89 7.51
C LEU A 176 10.11 6.57 8.88
N MET A 177 9.79 5.80 9.92
CA MET A 177 9.59 6.32 11.27
C MET A 177 10.87 6.95 11.84
N MET A 178 12.06 6.43 11.52
CA MET A 178 13.35 7.01 11.90
C MET A 178 13.63 8.38 11.26
N VAL A 179 12.86 8.76 10.23
CA VAL A 179 13.01 10.02 9.49
C VAL A 179 11.77 10.92 9.58
N ASN A 180 10.95 10.71 10.61
CA ASN A 180 9.68 11.41 10.85
C ASN A 180 8.68 11.35 9.67
N LEU A 181 8.73 10.26 8.92
CA LEU A 181 7.73 9.89 7.92
C LEU A 181 6.95 8.67 8.41
N THR A 182 5.84 8.35 7.76
CA THR A 182 5.07 7.15 8.08
C THR A 182 4.37 6.58 6.85
N SER A 183 3.74 5.42 7.01
CA SER A 183 2.90 4.76 6.01
C SER A 183 1.68 4.15 6.69
N THR A 184 0.55 4.18 6.00
CA THR A 184 -0.59 3.30 6.31
C THR A 184 -0.18 1.84 6.08
N TYR A 185 -0.66 0.93 6.92
CA TYR A 185 -0.35 -0.50 6.77
C TYR A 185 -0.91 -1.10 5.47
N MET A 186 -0.39 -2.26 5.08
CA MET A 186 -0.87 -3.00 3.91
C MET A 186 -2.32 -3.49 4.09
N GLY A 187 -3.12 -3.41 3.03
CA GLY A 187 -4.54 -3.73 3.09
C GLY A 187 -5.24 -3.68 1.74
N LYS A 188 -6.55 -3.92 1.75
CA LYS A 188 -7.43 -3.68 0.58
C LYS A 188 -8.48 -2.63 0.91
N MET A 189 -8.88 -1.89 -0.13
CA MET A 189 -10.07 -1.06 -0.03
C MET A 189 -11.30 -1.97 -0.09
N ILE A 190 -12.10 -1.94 0.96
CA ILE A 190 -13.37 -2.64 1.04
C ILE A 190 -14.46 -1.69 0.60
N LYS A 191 -15.32 -2.15 -0.31
CA LYS A 191 -16.51 -1.45 -0.76
C LYS A 191 -17.73 -2.29 -0.40
N VAL A 192 -18.39 -1.95 0.71
CA VAL A 192 -19.55 -2.70 1.22
C VAL A 192 -20.83 -2.00 0.79
N LYS A 193 -21.75 -2.77 0.21
CA LYS A 193 -23.13 -2.35 -0.07
C LYS A 193 -24.08 -3.02 0.93
N TYR A 194 -24.99 -2.24 1.49
CA TYR A 194 -26.10 -2.71 2.31
C TYR A 194 -27.34 -1.88 1.94
N ASP A 195 -28.41 -2.54 1.52
CA ASP A 195 -29.56 -1.92 0.87
C ASP A 195 -29.13 -0.98 -0.28
N ASP A 196 -29.55 0.28 -0.27
CA ASP A 196 -29.15 1.29 -1.25
C ASP A 196 -27.89 2.07 -0.83
N ASN A 197 -27.37 1.80 0.37
CA ASN A 197 -26.22 2.51 0.93
C ASN A 197 -24.92 1.77 0.62
N MET A 198 -23.87 2.56 0.44
CA MET A 198 -22.55 2.07 0.07
C MET A 198 -21.47 2.83 0.79
N VAL A 199 -20.60 2.09 1.46
CA VAL A 199 -19.49 2.66 2.22
C VAL A 199 -18.16 2.05 1.78
N LYS A 200 -17.09 2.82 1.96
CA LYS A 200 -15.73 2.37 1.68
C LYS A 200 -14.86 2.53 2.91
N PHE A 201 -13.94 1.60 3.11
CA PHE A 201 -12.91 1.67 4.15
C PHE A 201 -11.74 0.76 3.80
N THR A 202 -10.58 1.01 4.42
CA THR A 202 -9.43 0.12 4.28
C THR A 202 -9.51 -0.99 5.31
N LEU A 203 -9.24 -2.22 4.88
CA LEU A 203 -9.10 -3.38 5.76
C LEU A 203 -7.65 -3.90 5.65
N PRO A 204 -6.88 -3.91 6.75
CA PRO A 204 -5.53 -4.45 6.77
C PRO A 204 -5.50 -5.94 6.41
N PHE A 205 -4.39 -6.42 5.84
CA PHE A 205 -4.25 -7.86 5.49
C PHE A 205 -4.30 -8.81 6.69
N TRP A 206 -3.95 -8.33 7.89
CA TRP A 206 -4.02 -9.10 9.13
C TRP A 206 -5.37 -8.98 9.85
N ALA A 207 -6.34 -8.28 9.26
CA ALA A 207 -7.65 -8.12 9.87
C ALA A 207 -8.39 -9.45 9.95
N LYS A 208 -9.04 -9.68 11.09
CA LYS A 208 -9.94 -10.82 11.31
C LYS A 208 -11.36 -10.47 10.91
N LEU A 209 -12.22 -11.49 10.82
CA LEU A 209 -13.64 -11.32 10.53
C LEU A 209 -14.31 -10.35 11.52
N THR A 210 -13.91 -10.39 12.79
CA THR A 210 -14.40 -9.47 13.83
C THR A 210 -14.06 -8.01 13.51
N ASN A 211 -12.85 -7.72 13.00
CA ASN A 211 -12.47 -6.37 12.58
C ASN A 211 -13.31 -5.91 11.38
N LEU A 212 -13.57 -6.80 10.42
CA LEU A 212 -14.43 -6.49 9.28
C LEU A 212 -15.87 -6.19 9.74
N GLN A 213 -16.44 -7.01 10.62
CA GLN A 213 -17.77 -6.82 11.18
C GLN A 213 -17.87 -5.51 11.98
N GLU A 214 -16.85 -5.15 12.75
CA GLU A 214 -16.78 -3.88 13.48
C GLU A 214 -16.79 -2.68 12.51
N GLN A 215 -15.98 -2.71 11.45
CA GLN A 215 -15.96 -1.65 10.45
C GLN A 215 -17.30 -1.50 9.72
N VAL A 216 -17.98 -2.61 9.43
CA VAL A 216 -19.32 -2.63 8.82
C VAL A 216 -20.37 -2.06 9.77
N THR A 217 -20.46 -2.55 11.01
CA THR A 217 -21.45 -2.10 12.00
C THR A 217 -21.26 -0.66 12.46
N THR A 218 -20.01 -0.18 12.51
CA THR A 218 -19.73 1.24 12.81
C THR A 218 -20.28 2.18 11.75
N ARG A 219 -20.36 1.72 10.48
CA ARG A 219 -20.84 2.52 9.35
C ARG A 219 -22.33 2.34 9.07
N PHE A 220 -22.85 1.12 9.21
CA PHE A 220 -24.27 0.79 9.12
C PHE A 220 -24.82 0.56 10.52
N LYS A 221 -25.20 1.65 11.19
CA LYS A 221 -25.58 1.63 12.61
C LYS A 221 -26.79 0.72 12.88
N GLU A 222 -27.66 0.55 11.90
CA GLU A 222 -28.82 -0.34 11.96
C GLU A 222 -28.46 -1.84 12.11
N LEU A 223 -27.21 -2.23 11.86
CA LEU A 223 -26.73 -3.60 12.01
C LEU A 223 -26.21 -3.93 13.42
N LYS A 224 -26.00 -2.94 14.30
CA LYS A 224 -25.28 -3.10 15.58
C LYS A 224 -25.85 -4.22 16.49
N ASN A 225 -27.14 -4.51 16.39
CA ASN A 225 -27.83 -5.54 17.17
C ASN A 225 -28.58 -6.56 16.30
N LYS A 226 -28.22 -6.68 15.02
CA LYS A 226 -28.85 -7.61 14.09
C LYS A 226 -27.89 -8.73 13.71
N THR A 227 -28.44 -9.90 13.41
CA THR A 227 -27.68 -10.98 12.78
C THR A 227 -27.61 -10.72 11.27
N PHE A 228 -26.40 -10.67 10.72
CA PHE A 228 -26.16 -10.44 9.30
C PHE A 228 -25.00 -11.29 8.82
N CYS A 229 -24.93 -11.51 7.51
CA CYS A 229 -23.81 -12.17 6.85
C CYS A 229 -23.16 -11.18 5.88
N ILE A 230 -21.83 -11.25 5.78
CA ILE A 230 -21.06 -10.51 4.79
C ILE A 230 -20.69 -11.48 3.68
N LYS A 231 -20.96 -11.10 2.43
CA LYS A 231 -20.53 -11.83 1.24
C LYS A 231 -19.55 -10.99 0.44
N TYR A 232 -18.53 -11.60 -0.16
CA TYR A 232 -17.70 -10.95 -1.18
C TYR A 232 -18.12 -11.38 -2.59
N GLU A 233 -17.91 -10.50 -3.56
CA GLU A 233 -18.12 -10.79 -4.98
C GLU A 233 -16.78 -11.11 -5.65
N ASP A 234 -16.68 -12.30 -6.24
CA ASP A 234 -15.48 -12.76 -6.96
C ASP A 234 -15.38 -12.13 -8.37
N THR A 235 -14.32 -12.47 -9.09
CA THR A 235 -14.11 -11.98 -10.48
C THR A 235 -15.17 -12.46 -11.47
N ASN A 236 -15.84 -13.57 -11.18
CA ASN A 236 -16.94 -14.14 -11.96
C ASN A 236 -18.31 -13.57 -11.54
N ARG A 237 -18.34 -12.59 -10.64
CA ARG A 237 -19.54 -11.97 -10.04
C ARG A 237 -20.37 -12.91 -9.17
N ASN A 238 -19.80 -14.03 -8.72
CA ASN A 238 -20.45 -14.89 -7.74
C ASN A 238 -20.24 -14.32 -6.34
N ARG A 239 -21.24 -14.51 -5.47
CA ARG A 239 -21.18 -14.06 -4.08
C ARG A 239 -20.91 -15.21 -3.14
N HIS A 240 -19.86 -15.08 -2.34
CA HIS A 240 -19.43 -16.08 -1.37
C HIS A 240 -19.49 -15.50 0.04
N SER A 241 -20.08 -16.25 0.96
CA SER A 241 -20.17 -15.84 2.37
C SER A 241 -18.81 -15.90 3.05
N ILE A 242 -18.52 -14.89 3.86
CA ILE A 242 -17.35 -14.86 4.75
C ILE A 242 -17.84 -15.29 6.14
N LEU A 243 -17.59 -16.54 6.50
CA LEU A 243 -18.08 -17.14 7.76
C LEU A 243 -16.96 -17.32 8.79
N SER A 244 -15.71 -17.20 8.37
CA SER A 244 -14.52 -17.41 9.19
C SER A 244 -13.38 -16.46 8.82
N ASP A 245 -12.35 -16.40 9.67
CA ASP A 245 -11.10 -15.71 9.36
C ASP A 245 -10.42 -16.31 8.12
N GLN A 246 -10.54 -17.63 7.90
CA GLN A 246 -9.98 -18.32 6.73
C GLN A 246 -10.66 -17.87 5.42
N ASP A 247 -11.98 -17.66 5.44
CA ASP A 247 -12.70 -17.16 4.26
C ASP A 247 -12.28 -15.73 3.93
N LEU A 248 -12.02 -14.91 4.95
CA LEU A 248 -11.53 -13.54 4.78
C LEU A 248 -10.11 -13.52 4.22
N GLU A 249 -9.21 -14.34 4.76
CA GLU A 249 -7.86 -14.51 4.23
C GLU A 249 -7.88 -14.98 2.77
N PHE A 250 -8.75 -15.95 2.45
CA PHE A 250 -8.92 -16.41 1.06
C PHE A 250 -9.38 -15.29 0.15
N CYS A 251 -10.41 -14.53 0.56
CA CYS A 251 -10.91 -13.38 -0.19
C CYS A 251 -9.82 -12.32 -0.46
N ILE A 252 -9.01 -12.01 0.56
CA ILE A 252 -7.89 -11.07 0.43
C ILE A 252 -6.82 -11.65 -0.52
N GLY A 253 -6.44 -12.91 -0.34
CA GLY A 253 -5.46 -13.60 -1.19
C GLY A 253 -5.87 -13.69 -2.66
N GLU A 254 -7.15 -13.97 -2.92
CA GLU A 254 -7.74 -13.94 -4.26
C GLU A 254 -7.64 -12.53 -4.86
N SER A 255 -7.99 -11.49 -4.09
CA SER A 255 -7.91 -10.10 -4.56
C SER A 255 -6.46 -9.67 -4.91
N ILE A 256 -5.48 -10.13 -4.14
CA ILE A 256 -4.04 -9.89 -4.41
C ILE A 256 -3.65 -10.60 -5.70
N SER A 257 -4.04 -11.86 -5.86
CA SER A 257 -3.77 -12.66 -7.05
C SER A 257 -4.37 -12.04 -8.31
N ASN A 258 -5.59 -11.52 -8.20
CA ASN A 258 -6.33 -10.84 -9.26
C ASN A 258 -5.96 -9.36 -9.43
N ARG A 259 -4.97 -8.86 -8.67
CA ARG A 259 -4.45 -7.49 -8.72
C ARG A 259 -5.53 -6.41 -8.52
N THR A 260 -6.60 -6.73 -7.79
CA THR A 260 -7.68 -5.78 -7.53
C THR A 260 -7.32 -4.87 -6.35
N THR A 261 -7.72 -3.60 -6.45
CA THR A 261 -7.57 -2.63 -5.37
C THR A 261 -8.75 -2.62 -4.42
N VAL A 262 -9.92 -3.03 -4.92
CA VAL A 262 -11.19 -2.97 -4.21
C VAL A 262 -11.81 -4.35 -4.14
N ILE A 263 -12.09 -4.81 -2.92
CA ILE A 263 -12.95 -5.97 -2.69
C ILE A 263 -14.39 -5.47 -2.53
N ARG A 264 -15.29 -6.01 -3.35
CA ARG A 264 -16.72 -5.68 -3.29
C ARG A 264 -17.40 -6.65 -2.33
N MET A 265 -18.10 -6.10 -1.36
CA MET A 265 -18.82 -6.88 -0.36
C MET A 265 -20.27 -6.43 -0.27
N PHE A 266 -21.12 -7.34 0.19
CA PHE A 266 -22.55 -7.16 0.38
C PHE A 266 -22.93 -7.65 1.76
N VAL A 267 -23.76 -6.89 2.45
CA VAL A 267 -24.37 -7.33 3.71
C VAL A 267 -25.77 -7.85 3.40
N ASP A 268 -26.03 -9.09 3.81
CA ASP A 268 -27.36 -9.70 3.74
C ASP A 268 -27.87 -9.93 5.17
N HIS A 269 -29.17 -9.75 5.39
CA HIS A 269 -29.80 -10.22 6.61
C HIS A 269 -29.80 -11.75 6.64
N LEU A 270 -29.46 -12.31 7.80
CA LEU A 270 -29.76 -13.71 8.06
C LEU A 270 -31.26 -13.78 8.37
N VAL A 271 -32.04 -14.21 7.38
CA VAL A 271 -33.45 -14.53 7.59
C VAL A 271 -33.48 -15.72 8.55
N GLY A 272 -33.98 -15.49 9.76
CA GLY A 272 -34.28 -16.55 10.72
C GLY A 272 -35.48 -17.38 10.30
#